data_AF-A0A516WTD5-F1
#
_entry.id   AF-A0A516WTD5-F1
#
_cell.length_a   1.000
_cell.length_b   1.000
_cell.length_c   1.000
_cell.angle_alpha   90.00
_cell.angle_beta   90.00
_cell.angle_gamma   90.00
#
_symmetry.space_group_name_H-M   'P 1'
#
loop_
_entity.id
_entity.type
_entity.pdbx_description
1 polymer ?
#
loop_
_entity_poly.entity_id
_entity_poly.type
_entity_poly.pdbx_seq_one_letter_code
_entity_poly.pdbx_strand_id
1 'polypeptide(L)'
;MEPLIALVAVTLALLVARAAGVRRFRPWPVALRGGLAAMFTLTGMAHFVGMRAELVDMVPPSLPNPGLLVTVTGLLELAGAAGLLIRRTAPWAAGCLTALLIVMFPANVYAAVEGLSTGPFEALIPRTLLQVVFVSATLAVVISSLRSRATESPSEAHSPSAPDVALPPALHPRTR
;
A
#
# COMPACT_ATOMS: atom_id res chain seq x y z
N MET A 1 -18.06 -5.22 -5.32
CA MET A 1 -17.94 -3.74 -5.19
C MET A 1 -17.44 -3.29 -3.82
N GLU A 2 -17.65 -4.07 -2.76
CA GLU A 2 -17.28 -3.70 -1.39
C GLU A 2 -15.81 -3.26 -1.20
N PRO A 3 -14.79 -3.91 -1.81
CA PRO A 3 -13.41 -3.48 -1.63
C PRO A 3 -13.13 -2.08 -2.20
N LEU A 4 -13.73 -1.75 -3.34
CA LEU A 4 -13.62 -0.41 -3.93
C LEU A 4 -14.27 0.65 -3.03
N ILE A 5 -15.44 0.33 -2.48
CA ILE A 5 -16.15 1.24 -1.56
C ILE A 5 -15.29 1.48 -0.32
N ALA A 6 -14.73 0.44 0.28
CA ALA A 6 -13.84 0.57 1.44
C ALA A 6 -12.62 1.45 1.12
N LEU A 7 -11.94 1.21 0.00
CA LEU A 7 -10.81 2.01 -0.46
C LEU A 7 -11.18 3.49 -0.60
N VAL A 8 -12.24 3.78 -1.35
CA VAL A 8 -12.65 5.15 -1.67
C VAL A 8 -13.19 5.86 -0.42
N ALA A 9 -14.13 5.24 0.30
CA ALA A 9 -14.77 5.84 1.47
C ALA A 9 -13.76 6.17 2.57
N VAL A 10 -12.86 5.25 2.90
CA VAL A 10 -11.84 5.50 3.93
C VAL A 10 -10.82 6.53 3.46
N THR A 11 -10.39 6.49 2.20
CA THR A 11 -9.48 7.50 1.66
C THR A 11 -10.13 8.89 1.70
N LEU A 12 -11.37 9.03 1.26
CA LEU A 12 -12.11 10.29 1.27
C LEU A 12 -12.36 10.77 2.70
N ALA A 13 -12.78 9.90 3.61
CA ALA A 13 -12.99 10.25 5.02
C ALA A 13 -11.70 10.81 5.65
N LEU A 14 -10.55 10.17 5.40
CA LEU A 14 -9.25 10.66 5.89
C LEU A 14 -8.84 11.99 5.22
N LEU A 15 -9.19 12.21 3.96
CA LEU A 15 -8.96 13.48 3.26
C LEU A 15 -9.87 14.60 3.78
N VAL A 16 -11.14 14.32 4.07
CA VAL A 16 -12.10 15.29 4.64
C VAL A 16 -11.73 15.64 6.08
N ALA A 17 -11.39 14.65 6.91
CA ALA A 17 -10.89 14.89 8.27
C ALA A 17 -9.61 15.77 8.26
N ARG A 18 -8.76 15.61 7.23
CA ARG A 18 -7.62 16.50 7.00
C ARG A 18 -8.06 17.93 6.66
N ALA A 19 -9.00 18.09 5.72
CA ALA A 19 -9.48 19.42 5.30
C ALA A 19 -10.15 20.19 6.45
N ALA A 20 -10.76 19.47 7.40
CA ALA A 20 -11.46 20.00 8.56
C ALA A 20 -10.57 20.52 9.71
N GLY A 21 -9.23 20.52 9.59
CA GLY A 21 -8.39 21.33 10.49
C GLY A 21 -7.14 20.68 11.09
N VAL A 22 -6.78 19.44 10.75
CA VAL A 22 -5.55 18.82 11.27
C VAL A 22 -4.35 19.17 10.37
N ARG A 23 -3.90 20.43 10.40
CA ARG A 23 -2.70 20.87 9.67
C ARG A 23 -1.42 20.52 10.44
N ARG A 24 -0.71 19.46 10.01
CA ARG A 24 0.77 19.45 9.92
C ARG A 24 1.23 18.33 8.97
N PHE A 25 1.43 18.68 7.69
CA PHE A 25 2.18 17.95 6.66
C PHE A 25 2.19 16.41 6.73
N ARG A 26 1.19 15.74 6.16
CA ARG A 26 1.33 14.35 5.69
C ARG A 26 0.68 14.16 4.30
N PRO A 27 1.42 13.63 3.31
CA PRO A 27 1.02 13.69 1.90
C PRO A 27 -0.16 12.74 1.59
N TRP A 28 -0.81 12.94 0.44
CA TRP A 28 -1.81 12.04 -0.20
C TRP A 28 -1.59 10.52 0.05
N PRO A 29 -0.35 9.99 0.01
CA PRO A 29 -0.07 8.59 0.29
C PRO A 29 -0.55 8.07 1.65
N VAL A 30 -0.72 8.92 2.68
CA VAL A 30 -1.20 8.44 3.99
C VAL A 30 -2.69 8.08 3.96
N ALA A 31 -3.52 8.91 3.33
CA ALA A 31 -4.94 8.61 3.19
C ALA A 31 -5.15 7.38 2.31
N LEU A 32 -4.41 7.29 1.19
CA LEU A 32 -4.45 6.14 0.30
C LEU A 32 -4.00 4.84 0.98
N ARG A 33 -2.94 4.90 1.82
CA ARG A 33 -2.51 3.75 2.63
C ARG A 33 -3.58 3.31 3.63
N GLY A 34 -4.29 4.25 4.24
CA GLY A 34 -5.42 3.94 5.11
C GLY A 34 -6.56 3.25 4.37
N GLY A 35 -6.94 3.76 3.19
CA GLY A 35 -7.94 3.14 2.33
C GLY A 35 -7.54 1.74 1.85
N LEU A 36 -6.29 1.57 1.40
CA LEU A 36 -5.77 0.26 0.99
C LEU A 36 -5.72 -0.72 2.18
N ALA A 37 -5.30 -0.27 3.36
CA ALA A 37 -5.31 -1.12 4.55
C ALA A 37 -6.74 -1.60 4.88
N ALA A 38 -7.72 -0.70 4.88
CA ALA A 38 -9.12 -1.06 5.12
C ALA A 38 -9.66 -2.02 4.06
N MET A 39 -9.38 -1.75 2.78
CA MET A 39 -9.75 -2.64 1.67
C MET A 39 -9.15 -4.04 1.85
N PHE A 40 -7.84 -4.17 2.06
CA PHE A 40 -7.18 -5.46 2.21
C PHE A 40 -7.52 -6.17 3.53
N THR A 41 -7.88 -5.44 4.58
CA THR A 41 -8.49 -6.04 5.78
C THR A 41 -9.83 -6.67 5.44
N LEU A 42 -10.70 -5.98 4.69
CA LEU A 42 -11.99 -6.52 4.28
C LEU A 42 -11.84 -7.77 3.39
N THR A 43 -10.99 -7.71 2.34
CA THR A 43 -10.77 -8.86 1.46
C THR A 43 -10.04 -10.01 2.17
N GLY A 44 -9.06 -9.70 3.02
CA GLY A 44 -8.33 -10.71 3.80
C GLY A 44 -9.24 -11.45 4.77
N MET A 45 -10.18 -10.75 5.42
CA MET A 45 -11.16 -11.36 6.31
C MET A 45 -12.13 -12.30 5.57
N ALA A 46 -12.47 -12.01 4.31
CA ALA A 46 -13.37 -12.84 3.51
C ALA A 46 -12.84 -14.28 3.29
N HIS A 47 -11.51 -14.47 3.36
CA HIS A 47 -10.88 -15.78 3.27
C HIS A 47 -11.18 -16.69 4.47
N PHE A 48 -11.58 -16.11 5.60
CA PHE A 48 -11.84 -16.82 6.86
C PHE A 48 -13.31 -16.77 7.26
N VAL A 49 -14.04 -15.74 6.83
CA VAL A 49 -15.41 -15.45 7.29
C VAL A 49 -16.33 -15.24 6.10
N GLY A 50 -17.42 -16.00 6.03
CA GLY A 50 -18.52 -15.81 5.07
C GLY A 50 -18.23 -16.32 3.66
N MET A 51 -17.08 -16.00 3.06
CA MET A 51 -16.82 -16.21 1.62
C MET A 51 -15.79 -17.31 1.31
N ARG A 52 -15.31 -18.04 2.32
CA ARG A 52 -14.23 -19.02 2.13
C ARG A 52 -14.54 -20.09 1.08
N ALA A 53 -15.77 -20.62 1.08
CA ALA A 53 -16.17 -21.66 0.12
C ALA A 53 -16.13 -21.12 -1.32
N GLU A 54 -16.75 -19.97 -1.56
CA GLU A 54 -16.73 -19.30 -2.87
C GLU A 54 -15.31 -19.02 -3.35
N LEU A 55 -14.43 -18.52 -2.47
CA LEU A 55 -13.04 -18.23 -2.81
C LEU A 55 -12.25 -19.50 -3.17
N VAL A 56 -12.56 -20.63 -2.54
CA VAL A 56 -11.97 -21.93 -2.88
C VAL A 56 -12.42 -22.39 -4.27
N ASP A 57 -13.70 -22.19 -4.59
CA ASP A 57 -14.25 -22.55 -5.91
C ASP A 57 -13.68 -21.68 -7.04
N MET A 58 -13.25 -20.45 -6.73
CA MET A 58 -12.55 -19.58 -7.69
C MET A 58 -11.11 -20.03 -8.00
N VAL A 59 -10.53 -20.98 -7.25
CA VAL A 59 -9.15 -21.45 -7.51
C VAL A 59 -9.15 -22.40 -8.71
N PRO A 60 -8.36 -22.13 -9.77
CA PRO A 60 -8.28 -23.02 -10.91
C PRO A 60 -7.88 -24.45 -10.51
N PRO A 61 -8.49 -25.50 -11.11
CA PRO A 61 -8.23 -26.89 -10.75
C PRO A 61 -6.80 -27.36 -11.06
N SER A 62 -6.04 -26.59 -11.86
CA SER A 62 -4.62 -26.83 -12.13
C SER A 62 -3.72 -26.55 -10.92
N LEU A 63 -4.21 -25.84 -9.89
CA LEU A 63 -3.45 -25.52 -8.69
C LEU A 63 -3.72 -26.53 -7.57
N PRO A 64 -2.67 -26.99 -6.86
CA PRO A 64 -2.84 -27.93 -5.77
C PRO A 64 -3.38 -27.23 -4.52
N ASN A 65 -4.24 -27.95 -3.79
CA ASN A 65 -4.75 -27.57 -2.47
C ASN A 65 -5.36 -26.13 -2.39
N PRO A 66 -6.50 -25.89 -3.07
CA PRO A 66 -7.21 -24.61 -3.07
C PRO A 66 -7.44 -24.00 -1.67
N GLY A 67 -7.83 -24.82 -0.70
CA GLY A 67 -8.09 -24.37 0.67
C GLY A 67 -6.86 -23.78 1.36
N LEU A 68 -5.68 -24.35 1.12
CA LEU A 68 -4.41 -23.81 1.63
C LEU A 68 -4.05 -22.50 0.92
N LEU A 69 -4.20 -22.45 -0.40
CA LEU A 69 -3.90 -21.23 -1.18
C LEU A 69 -4.75 -20.06 -0.70
N VAL A 70 -6.06 -20.24 -0.54
CA VAL A 70 -6.98 -19.24 0.03
C VAL A 70 -6.55 -18.83 1.44
N THR A 71 -6.14 -19.78 2.28
CA THR A 71 -5.68 -19.46 3.64
C THR A 71 -4.41 -18.59 3.61
N VAL A 72 -3.45 -18.94 2.76
CA VAL A 72 -2.18 -18.21 2.62
C VAL A 72 -2.40 -16.82 2.03
N THR A 73 -3.21 -16.69 0.97
CA THR A 73 -3.50 -15.38 0.36
C THR A 73 -4.19 -14.47 1.37
N GLY A 74 -5.16 -14.98 2.14
CA GLY A 74 -5.84 -14.20 3.19
C GLY A 74 -4.87 -13.70 4.27
N LEU A 75 -3.94 -14.55 4.74
CA LEU A 75 -2.91 -14.13 5.70
C LEU A 75 -1.98 -13.06 5.13
N LEU A 76 -1.57 -13.21 3.86
CA LEU A 76 -0.71 -12.23 3.19
C LEU A 76 -1.40 -10.88 2.99
N GLU A 77 -2.70 -10.87 2.68
CA GLU A 77 -3.49 -9.64 2.60
C GLU A 77 -3.56 -8.92 3.95
N LEU A 78 -3.86 -9.64 5.04
CA LEU A 78 -3.93 -9.06 6.39
C LEU A 78 -2.56 -8.56 6.87
N ALA A 79 -1.50 -9.33 6.62
CA ALA A 79 -0.13 -8.91 6.95
C ALA A 79 0.29 -7.68 6.14
N GLY A 80 -0.07 -7.63 4.84
CA GLY A 80 0.16 -6.47 3.99
C GLY A 80 -0.62 -5.24 4.45
N ALA A 81 -1.88 -5.41 4.85
CA ALA A 81 -2.71 -4.33 5.40
C ALA A 81 -2.09 -3.73 6.67
N ALA A 82 -1.65 -4.57 7.61
CA ALA A 82 -0.93 -4.12 8.80
C ALA A 82 0.40 -3.42 8.43
N GLY A 83 1.14 -4.00 7.48
CA GLY A 83 2.39 -3.44 6.97
C GLY A 83 2.23 -2.08 6.28
N LEU A 84 1.07 -1.82 5.66
CA LEU A 84 0.73 -0.52 5.06
C LEU A 84 0.55 0.59 6.11
N LEU A 85 0.18 0.27 7.35
CA LEU A 85 -0.01 1.28 8.41
C LEU A 85 1.33 1.80 8.96
N ILE A 86 2.37 0.97 8.95
CA ILE A 86 3.70 1.33 9.45
C ILE A 86 4.52 1.99 8.32
N ARG A 87 4.95 3.25 8.54
CA ARG A 87 5.66 4.04 7.51
C ARG A 87 6.88 3.36 6.89
N ARG A 88 7.65 2.65 7.71
CA ARG A 88 8.90 2.01 7.30
C ARG A 88 8.67 0.78 6.41
N THR A 89 7.59 0.05 6.64
CA THR A 89 7.24 -1.19 5.91
C THR A 89 6.27 -0.94 4.76
N ALA A 90 5.55 0.18 4.75
CA ALA A 90 4.55 0.51 3.72
C ALA A 90 4.99 0.30 2.26
N PRO A 91 6.18 0.72 1.78
CA PRO A 91 6.58 0.45 0.40
C PRO A 91 6.76 -1.05 0.11
N TRP A 92 7.30 -1.81 1.07
CA TRP A 92 7.45 -3.25 0.94
C TRP A 92 6.11 -3.96 0.95
N ALA A 93 5.24 -3.60 1.90
CA ALA A 93 3.88 -4.12 1.99
C ALA A 93 3.08 -3.84 0.72
N ALA A 94 3.13 -2.61 0.20
CA ALA A 94 2.47 -2.24 -1.05
C ALA A 94 3.02 -3.03 -2.26
N GLY A 95 4.34 -3.25 -2.33
CA GLY A 95 4.96 -4.07 -3.36
C GLY A 95 4.51 -5.53 -3.29
N CYS A 96 4.53 -6.14 -2.11
CA CYS A 96 4.05 -7.51 -1.89
C CYS A 96 2.56 -7.66 -2.22
N LEU A 97 1.72 -6.72 -1.79
CA LEU A 97 0.29 -6.70 -2.13
C LEU A 97 0.05 -6.53 -3.64
N THR A 98 0.88 -5.75 -4.33
CA THR A 98 0.84 -5.63 -5.80
C THR A 98 1.13 -6.98 -6.46
N ALA A 99 2.19 -7.66 -6.02
CA ALA A 99 2.54 -8.98 -6.53
C ALA A 99 1.43 -10.01 -6.24
N LEU A 100 0.85 -9.97 -5.03
CA LEU A 100 -0.25 -10.85 -4.63
C LEU A 100 -1.47 -10.65 -5.54
N LEU A 101 -1.88 -9.40 -5.80
CA LEU A 101 -2.97 -9.11 -6.72
C LEU A 101 -2.71 -9.72 -8.11
N ILE A 102 -1.51 -9.53 -8.66
CA ILE A 102 -1.14 -10.09 -9.98
C ILE A 102 -1.21 -11.61 -9.96
N VAL A 103 -0.70 -12.26 -8.91
CA VAL A 103 -0.72 -13.72 -8.75
C VAL A 103 -2.14 -14.27 -8.59
N MET A 104 -3.05 -13.52 -7.96
CA MET A 104 -4.46 -13.92 -7.79
C MET A 104 -5.32 -13.66 -9.05
N PHE A 105 -4.84 -12.85 -9.99
CA PHE A 105 -5.61 -12.49 -11.19
C PHE A 105 -6.08 -13.70 -12.04
N PRO A 106 -5.29 -14.77 -12.24
CA PRO A 106 -5.77 -15.96 -12.95
C PRO A 106 -7.01 -16.61 -12.31
N ALA A 107 -7.10 -16.64 -10.98
CA ALA A 107 -8.29 -17.14 -10.28
C ALA A 107 -9.51 -16.23 -10.54
N ASN A 108 -9.29 -14.92 -10.57
CA ASN A 108 -10.31 -13.94 -10.93
C ASN A 108 -10.82 -14.09 -12.37
N VAL A 109 -9.94 -14.42 -13.31
CA VAL A 109 -10.32 -14.71 -14.71
C VAL A 109 -11.09 -16.03 -14.80
N TYR A 110 -10.60 -17.07 -14.14
CA TYR A 110 -11.26 -18.38 -14.08
C TYR A 110 -12.69 -18.27 -13.57
N ALA A 111 -12.89 -17.60 -12.43
CA ALA A 111 -14.21 -17.39 -11.84
C ALA A 111 -15.19 -16.67 -12.77
N ALA A 112 -14.71 -15.71 -13.57
CA ALA A 112 -15.53 -14.96 -14.52
C ALA A 112 -15.86 -15.77 -15.77
N VAL A 113 -14.95 -16.62 -16.24
CA VAL A 113 -15.14 -17.47 -17.44
C VAL A 113 -16.05 -18.66 -17.15
N GLU A 114 -15.89 -19.29 -15.98
CA GLU A 114 -16.71 -20.44 -15.56
C GLU A 114 -18.10 -20.05 -15.02
N GLY A 115 -18.43 -18.75 -15.00
CA GLY A 115 -19.74 -18.28 -14.55
C GLY A 115 -19.98 -18.47 -13.04
N LEU A 116 -18.92 -18.66 -12.25
CA LEU A 116 -18.99 -18.70 -10.78
C LEU A 116 -19.37 -17.34 -10.18
N SER A 117 -19.27 -16.29 -11.00
CA SER A 117 -19.56 -14.90 -10.68
C SER A 117 -20.82 -14.45 -11.41
N THR A 118 -21.93 -14.31 -10.69
CA THR A 118 -23.25 -13.98 -11.28
C THR A 118 -23.55 -12.48 -11.22
N GLY A 119 -22.77 -11.69 -10.46
CA GLY A 119 -22.97 -10.26 -10.35
C GLY A 119 -22.47 -9.48 -11.58
N PRO A 120 -23.13 -8.37 -11.98
CA PRO A 120 -22.70 -7.54 -13.10
C PRO A 120 -21.30 -6.94 -12.92
N PHE A 121 -20.86 -6.74 -11.68
CA PHE A 121 -19.51 -6.25 -11.33
C PHE A 121 -18.47 -7.35 -11.19
N GLU A 122 -18.90 -8.61 -11.23
CA GLU A 122 -18.02 -9.77 -11.10
C GLU A 122 -17.62 -10.34 -12.46
N ALA A 123 -18.28 -9.88 -13.53
CA ALA A 123 -17.93 -10.11 -14.92
C ALA A 123 -16.49 -9.69 -15.22
N LEU A 124 -15.89 -10.33 -16.23
CA LEU A 124 -14.47 -10.22 -16.54
C LEU A 124 -14.00 -8.77 -16.73
N ILE A 125 -14.74 -7.96 -17.48
CA ILE A 125 -14.34 -6.57 -17.79
C ILE A 125 -14.35 -5.70 -16.52
N PRO A 126 -15.47 -5.56 -15.78
CA PRO A 126 -15.47 -4.82 -14.51
C PRO A 126 -14.43 -5.32 -13.51
N ARG A 127 -14.27 -6.63 -13.37
CA ARG A 127 -13.30 -7.25 -12.46
C ARG A 127 -11.87 -6.86 -12.85
N THR A 128 -11.54 -6.88 -14.14
CA THR A 128 -10.22 -6.45 -14.64
C THR A 128 -9.99 -4.96 -14.43
N LEU A 129 -10.99 -4.11 -14.63
CA LEU A 129 -10.87 -2.68 -14.36
C LEU A 129 -10.62 -2.40 -12.88
N LEU A 130 -11.34 -3.08 -11.98
CA LEU A 130 -11.12 -2.99 -10.53
C LEU A 130 -9.71 -3.45 -10.14
N GLN A 131 -9.24 -4.55 -10.73
CA GLN A 131 -7.88 -5.05 -10.54
C GLN A 131 -6.83 -3.98 -10.91
N VAL A 132 -7.00 -3.32 -12.06
CA VAL A 132 -6.11 -2.24 -12.52
C VAL A 132 -6.12 -1.07 -11.53
N VAL A 133 -7.29 -0.69 -11.00
CA VAL A 133 -7.40 0.36 -9.98
C VAL A 133 -6.63 -0.02 -8.71
N PHE A 134 -6.78 -1.25 -8.21
CA PHE A 134 -6.11 -1.70 -6.99
C PHE A 134 -4.58 -1.78 -7.17
N VAL A 135 -4.11 -2.35 -8.28
CA VAL A 135 -2.68 -2.39 -8.62
C VAL A 135 -2.10 -0.98 -8.77
N SER A 136 -2.82 -0.05 -9.41
CA SER A 136 -2.38 1.33 -9.55
C SER A 136 -2.27 2.03 -8.19
N ALA A 137 -3.23 1.78 -7.29
CA ALA A 137 -3.24 2.34 -5.95
C ALA A 137 -2.06 1.85 -5.10
N THR A 138 -1.75 0.55 -5.12
CA THR A 138 -0.58 0.01 -4.40
C THR A 138 0.73 0.52 -5.00
N LEU A 139 0.86 0.58 -6.32
CA LEU A 139 2.02 1.16 -7.00
C LEU A 139 2.22 2.64 -6.66
N ALA A 140 1.16 3.43 -6.54
CA ALA A 140 1.26 4.83 -6.13
C ALA A 140 1.90 4.98 -4.73
N VAL A 141 1.65 4.05 -3.80
CA VAL A 141 2.31 4.01 -2.49
C VAL A 141 3.80 3.68 -2.61
N VAL A 142 4.18 2.73 -3.48
CA VAL A 142 5.58 2.40 -3.75
C VAL A 142 6.31 3.61 -4.35
N ILE A 143 5.76 4.18 -5.42
CA ILE A 143 6.38 5.30 -6.17
C ILE A 143 6.53 6.53 -5.28
N SER A 144 5.50 6.87 -4.50
CA SER A 144 5.58 8.02 -3.59
C SER A 144 6.65 7.83 -2.51
N SER A 145 6.82 6.60 -2.00
CA SER A 145 7.86 6.28 -1.03
C SER A 145 9.28 6.38 -1.61
N LEU A 146 9.47 5.99 -2.87
CA LEU A 146 10.76 6.14 -3.57
C LEU A 146 11.10 7.62 -3.82
N ARG A 147 10.12 8.42 -4.23
CA ARG A 147 10.30 9.87 -4.45
C ARG A 147 10.73 10.58 -3.16
N SER A 148 10.13 10.23 -2.01
CA SER A 148 10.51 10.83 -0.73
C SER A 148 11.96 10.54 -0.31
N ARG A 149 12.48 9.34 -0.61
CA ARG A 149 13.88 8.99 -0.32
C ARG A 149 14.87 9.74 -1.20
N ALA A 150 14.54 9.93 -2.48
CA ALA A 150 15.39 10.68 -3.41
C ALA A 150 15.56 12.15 -3.01
N THR A 151 14.56 12.76 -2.38
CA THR A 151 14.63 14.14 -1.88
C THR A 151 15.43 14.31 -0.58
N GLU A 152 15.59 13.26 0.25
CA GLU A 152 16.38 13.33 1.49
C GLU A 152 17.89 13.14 1.24
N SER A 153 18.29 12.36 0.24
CA SER A 153 19.68 12.00 -0.04
C SER A 153 20.66 13.12 -0.51
N PRO A 154 20.26 14.27 -1.09
CA PRO A 154 21.22 15.26 -1.61
C PRO A 154 21.82 16.23 -0.58
N SER A 155 21.18 16.42 0.59
CA SER A 155 21.56 17.51 1.51
C SER A 155 22.54 17.10 2.62
N GLU A 156 22.63 15.82 2.99
CA GLU A 156 23.58 15.36 4.03
C GLU A 156 25.02 15.24 3.52
N ALA A 157 25.23 15.23 2.19
CA ALA A 157 26.56 15.13 1.58
C ALA A 157 27.31 16.47 1.46
N HIS A 158 26.75 17.58 1.99
CA HIS A 158 27.35 18.92 1.95
C HIS A 158 27.28 19.65 3.30
N SER A 159 27.51 18.92 4.39
CA SER A 159 28.02 19.58 5.60
C SER A 159 29.54 19.46 5.59
N PRO A 160 30.30 20.47 5.09
CA PRO A 160 31.71 20.51 5.39
C PRO A 160 31.82 20.62 6.90
N SER A 161 32.29 19.56 7.54
CA SER A 161 32.97 19.66 8.82
C SER A 161 34.06 20.72 8.64
N ALA A 162 33.78 21.95 9.05
CA ALA A 162 34.81 22.95 9.20
C ALA A 162 35.81 22.37 10.20
N PRO A 163 37.08 22.12 9.82
CA PRO A 163 38.10 21.91 10.83
C PRO A 163 38.17 23.20 11.65
N ASP A 164 38.16 23.06 12.98
CA ASP A 164 38.48 24.12 13.92
C ASP A 164 39.79 24.80 13.49
N VAL A 165 39.68 25.91 12.75
CA VAL A 165 40.79 26.83 12.56
C VAL A 165 40.86 27.64 13.84
N ALA A 166 41.67 27.14 14.78
CA ALA A 166 42.10 27.89 15.94
C ALA A 166 42.70 29.23 15.46
N LEU A 167 41.96 30.31 15.61
CA LEU A 167 42.47 31.67 15.42
C LEU A 167 43.55 31.92 16.49
N PRO A 168 44.77 32.35 16.12
CA PRO A 168 45.78 32.74 17.10
C PRO A 168 45.30 34.00 17.87
N PRO A 169 45.65 34.11 19.17
CA PRO A 169 45.20 35.24 19.98
C PRO A 169 45.81 36.55 19.46
N ALA A 170 44.95 37.56 19.28
CA ALA A 170 45.35 38.90 18.89
C ALA A 170 46.27 39.52 19.96
N LEU A 171 47.50 39.85 19.56
CA LEU A 171 48.42 40.65 20.36
C LEU A 171 47.91 42.11 20.41
N HIS A 172 47.39 42.52 21.56
CA HIS A 172 47.15 43.94 21.85
C HIS A 172 48.48 44.69 22.00
N PRO A 173 48.63 45.90 21.41
CA PRO A 173 49.77 46.75 21.69
C PRO A 173 49.63 47.33 23.10
N ARG A 174 50.56 47.00 24.00
CA ARG A 174 50.70 47.71 25.28
C ARG A 174 51.34 49.07 25.01
N THR A 175 50.53 50.12 25.08
CA THR A 175 51.01 51.48 25.27
C THR A 175 51.58 51.63 26.68
N ARG A 176 52.86 51.98 26.79
CA ARG A 176 53.42 52.92 27.78
C ARG A 176 54.85 53.27 27.38
#